data_AF-A0A7S3HH03-F1
#
_entry.id   AF-A0A7S3HH03-F1
#
_cell.length_a   1.000
_cell.length_b   1.000
_cell.length_c   1.000
_cell.angle_alpha   90.00
_cell.angle_beta   90.00
_cell.angle_gamma   90.00
#
_symmetry.space_group_name_H-M   'P 1'
#
loop_
_entity.id
_entity.type
_entity.pdbx_description
1 polymer ?
#
loop_
_entity_poly.entity_id
_entity_poly.type
_entity_poly.pdbx_seq_one_letter_code
_entity_poly.pdbx_strand_id
1 'polypeptide(L)'
;EAFLVDFRKKVAEEIPDDDIERHVASLAAHKLEPDRTMISVQEGIWGELQDRKRVFDRSLAEAVALAGVTRADVLKVLDVHFARAAPDRRLMIVASIGGKAKAKKAEELKALQKDYPGAKAVGSQAEFFATTKFFDNTM
;
A
#
# COMPACT_ATOMS: atom_id res chain seq x y z
N GLU A 1 -7.20 12.70 4.38
CA GLU A 1 -6.80 12.83 2.96
C GLU A 1 -5.86 14.02 2.67
N ALA A 2 -5.88 15.09 3.46
CA ALA A 2 -4.97 16.24 3.25
C ALA A 2 -3.49 15.84 3.11
N PHE A 3 -3.04 14.89 3.95
CA PHE A 3 -1.70 14.32 3.86
C PHE A 3 -1.33 13.81 2.46
N LEU A 4 -2.20 13.09 1.75
CA LEU A 4 -1.87 12.54 0.43
C LEU A 4 -1.75 13.65 -0.62
N VAL A 5 -2.55 14.72 -0.49
CA VAL A 5 -2.45 15.90 -1.36
C VAL A 5 -1.13 16.62 -1.12
N ASP A 6 -0.79 16.85 0.14
CA ASP A 6 0.46 17.49 0.54
C ASP A 6 1.68 16.64 0.15
N PHE A 7 1.60 15.32 0.34
CA PHE A 7 2.67 14.38 -0.03
C PHE A 7 2.89 14.37 -1.54
N ARG A 8 1.82 14.28 -2.34
CA ARG A 8 1.92 14.38 -3.80
C ARG A 8 2.58 15.68 -4.23
N LYS A 9 2.19 16.81 -3.63
CA LYS A 9 2.80 18.12 -3.92
C LYS A 9 4.29 18.13 -3.58
N LYS A 10 4.67 17.60 -2.40
CA LYS A 10 6.06 17.46 -1.98
C LYS A 10 6.89 16.66 -2.97
N VAL A 11 6.37 15.51 -3.41
CA VAL A 11 7.03 14.65 -4.41
C VAL A 11 7.11 15.33 -5.78
N ALA A 12 6.15 16.19 -6.13
CA ALA A 12 6.18 16.90 -7.41
C ALA A 12 7.15 18.09 -7.42
N GLU A 13 7.19 18.87 -6.33
CA GLU A 13 7.76 20.23 -6.35
C GLU A 13 8.90 20.45 -5.36
N GLU A 14 8.89 19.76 -4.21
CA GLU A 14 9.75 20.13 -3.07
C GLU A 14 10.96 19.19 -2.90
N ILE A 15 10.83 17.91 -3.26
CA ILE A 15 11.91 16.94 -3.13
C ILE A 15 12.88 17.10 -4.32
N PRO A 16 14.19 17.31 -4.14
CA PRO A 16 15.18 17.30 -5.22
C PRO A 16 15.35 15.93 -5.89
N ASP A 17 15.84 15.87 -7.13
CA ASP A 17 16.05 14.59 -7.83
C ASP A 17 17.07 13.70 -7.09
N ASP A 18 18.16 14.28 -6.59
CA ASP A 18 19.16 13.58 -5.75
C ASP A 18 18.53 12.88 -4.53
N ASP A 19 17.49 13.46 -3.94
CA ASP A 19 16.81 12.87 -2.79
C ASP A 19 15.87 11.72 -3.20
N ILE A 20 15.29 11.76 -4.41
CA ILE A 20 14.58 10.60 -4.98
C ILE A 20 15.56 9.44 -5.19
N GLU A 21 16.73 9.72 -5.77
CA GLU A 21 17.78 8.71 -5.96
C GLU A 21 18.26 8.13 -4.63
N ARG A 22 18.42 8.97 -3.59
CA ARG A 22 18.75 8.51 -2.24
C ARG A 22 17.66 7.61 -1.64
N HIS A 23 16.39 7.95 -1.83
CA HIS A 23 15.28 7.10 -1.38
C HIS A 23 15.27 5.74 -2.10
N VAL A 24 15.52 5.74 -3.41
CA VAL A 24 15.66 4.51 -4.21
C VAL A 24 16.83 3.67 -3.71
N ALA A 25 18.01 4.28 -3.53
CA ALA A 25 19.21 3.60 -3.04
C ALA A 25 19.02 3.05 -1.63
N SER A 26 18.38 3.82 -0.74
CA SER A 26 18.08 3.40 0.63
C SER A 26 17.14 2.20 0.66
N LEU A 27 16.10 2.19 -0.18
CA LEU A 27 15.17 1.06 -0.27
C LEU A 27 15.84 -0.17 -0.88
N ALA A 28 16.68 0.01 -1.91
CA ALA A 28 17.45 -1.08 -2.50
C ALA A 28 18.43 -1.70 -1.49
N ALA A 29 19.14 -0.86 -0.72
CA ALA A 29 20.03 -1.33 0.34
C ALA A 29 19.28 -2.15 1.40
N HIS A 30 18.11 -1.66 1.85
CA HIS A 30 17.27 -2.38 2.81
C HIS A 30 16.79 -3.73 2.27
N LYS A 31 16.44 -3.82 0.98
CA LYS A 31 16.06 -5.11 0.36
C LYS A 31 17.21 -6.11 0.29
N LEU A 32 18.44 -5.62 0.13
CA LEU A 32 19.66 -6.42 0.03
C LEU A 32 20.32 -6.71 1.38
N GLU A 33 19.71 -6.30 2.49
CA GLU A 33 20.23 -6.63 3.81
C GLU A 33 20.30 -8.15 3.99
N PRO A 34 21.47 -8.69 4.41
CA PRO A 34 21.61 -10.11 4.58
C PRO A 34 20.84 -10.58 5.82
N ASP A 35 20.20 -11.72 5.68
CA ASP A 35 19.63 -12.45 6.80
C ASP A 35 20.71 -12.81 7.83
N ARG A 36 20.52 -12.35 9.06
CA ARG A 36 21.50 -12.56 10.15
C ARG A 36 21.24 -13.85 10.93
N THR A 37 20.12 -14.52 10.69
CA THR A 37 19.70 -15.70 11.44
C THR A 37 19.12 -16.77 10.53
N MET A 38 19.22 -18.03 10.92
CA MET A 38 18.61 -19.14 10.19
C MET A 38 17.07 -18.99 10.12
N ILE A 39 16.46 -18.42 11.15
CA ILE A 39 15.01 -18.20 11.21
C ILE A 39 14.60 -17.19 10.13
N SER A 40 15.32 -16.08 9.97
CA SER A 40 14.96 -15.07 8.95
C SER A 40 15.13 -15.61 7.52
N VAL A 41 16.17 -16.40 7.26
CA VAL A 41 16.32 -17.16 5.99
C VAL A 41 15.12 -18.07 5.76
N GLN A 42 14.73 -18.85 6.78
CA GLN A 42 13.59 -19.76 6.68
C GLN A 42 12.28 -19.01 6.44
N GLU A 43 12.03 -17.90 7.13
CA GLU A 43 10.82 -17.07 6.97
C GLU A 43 10.71 -16.52 5.54
N GLY A 44 11.82 -16.03 4.98
CA GLY A 44 11.88 -15.56 3.59
C GLY A 44 11.56 -16.66 2.58
N ILE A 45 12.24 -17.80 2.67
CA ILE A 45 12.04 -18.95 1.77
C ILE A 45 10.63 -19.54 1.92
N TRP A 46 10.14 -19.63 3.16
CA TRP A 46 8.83 -20.22 3.43
C TRP A 46 7.71 -19.36 2.84
N GLY A 47 7.82 -18.03 2.88
CA GLY A 47 6.90 -17.12 2.20
C GLY A 47 6.79 -17.41 0.70
N GLU A 48 7.91 -17.66 0.02
CA GLU A 48 7.93 -18.02 -1.41
C GLU A 48 7.21 -19.34 -1.72
N LEU A 49 7.34 -20.33 -0.82
CA LEU A 49 6.70 -21.64 -0.96
C LEU A 49 5.20 -21.56 -0.66
N GLN A 50 4.83 -20.88 0.42
CA GLN A 50 3.45 -20.72 0.86
C GLN A 50 2.62 -19.94 -0.17
N ASP A 51 3.18 -18.84 -0.69
CA ASP A 51 2.54 -18.05 -1.74
C ASP A 51 2.63 -18.74 -3.11
N ARG A 52 3.45 -19.79 -3.26
CA ARG A 52 3.75 -20.53 -4.51
C ARG A 52 4.54 -19.75 -5.57
N LYS A 53 5.06 -18.57 -5.23
CA LYS A 53 5.80 -17.69 -6.15
C LYS A 53 7.14 -18.28 -6.58
N ARG A 54 7.84 -18.97 -5.67
CA ARG A 54 9.15 -19.63 -5.91
C ARG A 54 10.21 -18.66 -6.49
N VAL A 55 10.18 -17.38 -6.13
CA VAL A 55 11.16 -16.38 -6.57
C VAL A 55 12.14 -16.13 -5.43
N PHE A 56 13.13 -17.02 -5.29
CA PHE A 56 14.07 -16.98 -4.16
C PHE A 56 15.11 -15.86 -4.25
N ASP A 57 15.29 -15.27 -5.44
CA ASP A 57 16.14 -14.12 -5.71
C ASP A 57 15.35 -12.80 -5.77
N ARG A 58 14.11 -12.76 -5.24
CA ARG A 58 13.22 -11.58 -5.28
C ARG A 58 13.91 -10.31 -4.82
N SER A 59 14.63 -10.34 -3.70
CA SER A 59 15.30 -9.16 -3.15
C SER A 59 16.29 -8.55 -4.15
N LEU A 60 17.02 -9.39 -4.88
CA LEU A 60 17.94 -8.94 -5.92
C LEU A 60 17.19 -8.39 -7.13
N ALA A 61 16.19 -9.13 -7.63
CA ALA A 61 15.40 -8.72 -8.79
C ALA A 61 14.68 -7.37 -8.54
N GLU A 62 14.09 -7.19 -7.35
CA GLU A 62 13.43 -5.95 -6.95
C GLU A 62 14.42 -4.81 -6.76
N ALA A 63 15.60 -5.05 -6.19
CA ALA A 63 16.64 -4.02 -6.06
C ALA A 63 17.14 -3.53 -7.43
N VAL A 64 17.29 -4.43 -8.41
CA VAL A 64 17.62 -4.07 -9.79
C VAL A 64 16.50 -3.27 -10.44
N ALA A 65 15.24 -3.67 -10.25
CA ALA A 65 14.09 -2.93 -10.77
C ALA A 65 13.97 -1.52 -10.15
N LEU A 66 14.29 -1.37 -8.86
CA LEU A 66 14.27 -0.09 -8.16
C LEU A 66 15.24 0.93 -8.79
N ALA A 67 16.39 0.48 -9.29
CA ALA A 67 17.38 1.38 -9.91
C ALA A 67 16.84 2.16 -11.13
N GLY A 68 15.76 1.68 -11.76
CA GLY A 68 15.10 2.36 -12.88
C GLY A 68 13.94 3.27 -12.49
N VAL A 69 13.58 3.37 -11.20
CA VAL A 69 12.41 4.13 -10.75
C VAL A 69 12.70 5.62 -10.77
N THR A 70 11.84 6.38 -11.45
CA THR A 70 11.92 7.84 -11.53
C THR A 70 10.84 8.52 -10.68
N ARG A 71 11.00 9.83 -10.45
CA ARG A 71 9.94 10.67 -9.87
C ARG A 71 8.62 10.56 -10.62
N ALA A 72 8.69 10.52 -11.95
CA ALA A 72 7.51 10.42 -12.80
C ALA A 72 6.75 9.11 -12.56
N ASP A 73 7.46 8.00 -12.35
CA ASP A 73 6.84 6.71 -12.03
C ASP A 73 6.13 6.75 -10.67
N VAL A 74 6.76 7.36 -9.66
CA VAL A 74 6.16 7.54 -8.33
C VAL A 74 4.88 8.38 -8.43
N LEU A 75 4.93 9.52 -9.13
CA LEU A 75 3.76 10.37 -9.34
C LEU A 75 2.66 9.68 -10.12
N LYS A 76 3.01 8.89 -11.14
CA LYS A 76 2.05 8.09 -11.90
C LYS A 76 1.32 7.09 -11.00
N VAL A 77 2.04 6.38 -10.14
CA VAL A 77 1.42 5.44 -9.20
C VAL A 77 0.50 6.17 -8.22
N LEU A 78 0.92 7.33 -7.70
CA LEU A 78 0.08 8.15 -6.83
C LEU A 78 -1.20 8.60 -7.54
N ASP A 79 -1.10 9.08 -8.77
CA ASP A 79 -2.22 9.63 -9.53
C ASP A 79 -3.20 8.56 -10.03
N VAL A 80 -2.72 7.35 -10.33
CA VAL A 80 -3.56 6.26 -10.84
C VAL A 80 -4.22 5.45 -9.72
N HIS A 81 -3.56 5.30 -8.56
CA HIS A 81 -4.03 4.38 -7.51
C HIS A 81 -4.35 5.03 -6.17
N PHE A 82 -3.77 6.18 -5.81
CA PHE A 82 -3.88 6.73 -4.45
C PHE A 82 -4.63 8.05 -4.35
N ALA A 83 -4.53 8.92 -5.35
CA ALA A 83 -5.17 10.23 -5.36
C ALA A 83 -6.68 10.13 -5.19
N ARG A 84 -7.33 11.16 -4.62
CA ARG A 84 -8.73 11.06 -4.20
C ARG A 84 -9.69 10.69 -5.35
N ALA A 85 -9.40 11.21 -6.54
CA ALA A 85 -10.15 10.97 -7.78
C ALA A 85 -9.44 9.99 -8.72
N ALA A 86 -8.49 9.19 -8.21
CA ALA A 86 -7.72 8.27 -9.02
C ALA A 86 -8.61 7.16 -9.61
N PRO A 87 -8.43 6.82 -10.90
CA PRO A 87 -9.33 5.93 -11.63
C PRO A 87 -9.34 4.50 -11.07
N ASP A 88 -8.18 4.01 -10.62
CA ASP A 88 -8.00 2.65 -10.11
C ASP A 88 -7.86 2.63 -8.59
N ARG A 89 -8.39 3.66 -7.91
CA ARG A 89 -8.34 3.75 -6.45
C ARG A 89 -9.17 2.64 -5.82
N ARG A 90 -8.54 1.83 -4.99
CA ARG A 90 -9.20 0.83 -4.14
C ARG A 90 -8.91 1.15 -2.68
N LEU A 91 -9.95 1.48 -1.92
CA LEU A 91 -9.82 1.89 -0.52
C LEU A 91 -10.75 1.06 0.37
N MET A 92 -10.19 0.52 1.45
CA MET A 92 -10.95 -0.12 2.53
C MET A 92 -10.61 0.62 3.83
N ILE A 93 -11.64 1.07 4.54
CA ILE A 93 -11.49 1.77 5.81
C ILE A 93 -12.03 0.88 6.93
N VAL A 94 -11.19 0.58 7.90
CA VAL A 94 -11.59 -0.10 9.14
C VAL A 94 -11.48 0.91 10.28
N ALA A 95 -12.62 1.30 10.83
CA ALA A 95 -12.68 2.24 11.95
C ALA A 95 -13.11 1.49 13.22
N SER A 96 -12.28 1.61 14.26
CA SER A 96 -12.52 0.99 15.56
C SER A 96 -12.85 2.06 16.59
N ILE A 97 -13.98 1.91 17.28
CA ILE A 97 -14.41 2.84 18.33
C ILE A 97 -14.08 2.20 19.68
N GLY A 98 -13.20 2.84 20.44
CA GLY A 98 -12.84 2.36 21.78
C GLY A 98 -14.02 2.46 22.74
N GLY A 99 -14.15 1.51 23.68
CA GLY A 99 -15.29 1.45 24.60
C GLY A 99 -15.46 2.66 25.55
N LYS A 100 -14.41 3.48 25.70
CA LYS A 100 -14.45 4.75 26.46
C LYS A 100 -14.66 5.98 25.57
N ALA A 101 -14.72 5.82 24.25
CA ALA A 101 -14.95 6.92 23.34
C ALA A 101 -16.40 7.41 23.50
N LYS A 102 -16.59 8.73 23.49
CA LYS A 102 -17.93 9.34 23.44
C LYS A 102 -18.57 9.24 22.04
N ALA A 103 -17.78 8.81 21.06
CA ALA A 103 -18.20 8.64 19.67
C ALA A 103 -19.21 7.51 19.53
N LYS A 104 -20.32 7.76 18.83
CA LYS A 104 -21.30 6.74 18.49
C LYS A 104 -21.03 6.20 17.10
N LYS A 105 -21.14 4.88 16.92
CA LYS A 105 -20.96 4.20 15.62
C LYS A 105 -21.74 4.86 14.47
N ALA A 106 -22.99 5.24 14.72
CA ALA A 106 -23.84 5.83 13.70
C ALA A 106 -23.36 7.22 13.24
N GLU A 107 -22.77 8.01 14.13
CA GLU A 107 -22.25 9.34 13.83
C GLU A 107 -20.93 9.24 13.05
N GLU A 108 -20.03 8.37 13.49
CA GLU A 108 -18.77 8.08 12.79
C GLU A 108 -19.02 7.51 11.39
N LEU A 109 -19.99 6.61 11.24
CA LEU A 109 -20.34 6.05 9.93
C LEU A 109 -20.85 7.13 8.98
N LYS A 110 -21.70 8.05 9.47
CA LYS A 110 -22.21 9.18 8.68
C LYS A 110 -21.09 10.14 8.27
N ALA A 111 -20.14 10.40 9.17
CA ALA A 111 -18.97 11.22 8.87
C ALA A 111 -18.12 10.58 7.75
N LEU A 112 -17.83 9.29 7.86
CA LEU A 112 -17.08 8.55 6.83
C LEU A 112 -17.81 8.51 5.49
N GLN A 113 -19.12 8.27 5.48
CA GLN A 113 -19.92 8.28 4.25
C GLN A 113 -19.97 9.66 3.59
N LYS A 114 -19.91 10.74 4.39
CA LYS A 114 -19.81 12.10 3.88
C LYS A 114 -18.44 12.38 3.25
N ASP A 115 -17.37 11.91 3.88
CA ASP A 115 -15.99 12.13 3.39
C ASP A 115 -15.66 11.27 2.17
N TYR A 116 -16.29 10.10 2.05
CA TYR A 116 -16.11 9.13 0.98
C TYR A 116 -17.45 8.85 0.27
N PRO A 117 -17.90 9.77 -0.59
CA PRO A 117 -19.13 9.57 -1.35
C PRO A 117 -19.01 8.33 -2.25
N GLY A 118 -20.03 7.47 -2.22
CA GLY A 118 -20.02 6.19 -2.93
C GLY A 118 -19.39 5.03 -2.15
N ALA A 119 -18.81 5.27 -0.97
CA ALA A 119 -18.35 4.18 -0.11
C ALA A 119 -19.54 3.35 0.41
N LYS A 120 -19.45 2.04 0.26
CA LYS A 120 -20.44 1.11 0.80
C LYS A 120 -20.01 0.66 2.20
N ALA A 121 -20.86 0.93 3.18
CA ALA A 121 -20.72 0.32 4.51
C ALA A 121 -21.15 -1.14 4.43
N VAL A 122 -20.31 -2.05 4.92
CA VAL A 122 -20.61 -3.49 4.98
C VAL A 122 -20.89 -3.90 6.42
N GLY A 123 -21.99 -4.63 6.62
CA GLY A 123 -22.42 -5.07 7.96
C GLY A 123 -21.78 -6.38 8.42
N SER A 124 -21.20 -7.15 7.47
CA SER A 124 -20.57 -8.44 7.75
C SER A 124 -19.51 -8.79 6.70
N GLN A 125 -18.65 -9.74 7.04
CA GLN A 125 -17.65 -10.30 6.12
C GLN A 125 -18.30 -10.97 4.90
N ALA A 126 -19.41 -11.68 5.10
CA ALA A 126 -20.12 -12.34 4.01
C ALA A 126 -20.67 -11.34 2.99
N GLU A 127 -21.23 -10.23 3.47
CA GLU A 127 -21.71 -9.15 2.60
C GLU A 127 -20.57 -8.52 1.79
N PHE A 128 -19.41 -8.31 2.42
CA PHE A 128 -18.23 -7.81 1.73
C PHE A 128 -17.80 -8.76 0.60
N PHE A 129 -17.61 -10.05 0.91
CA PHE A 129 -17.18 -11.05 -0.08
C PHE A 129 -18.15 -11.25 -1.24
N ALA A 130 -19.46 -11.14 -1.01
CA ALA A 130 -20.44 -11.23 -2.08
C ALA A 130 -20.35 -10.08 -3.11
N THR A 131 -19.75 -8.95 -2.72
CA THR A 131 -19.66 -7.74 -3.55
C THR A 131 -18.27 -7.53 -4.17
N THR A 132 -17.28 -8.32 -3.77
CA THR A 132 -15.91 -8.20 -4.24
C THR A 132 -15.60 -9.18 -5.36
N LYS A 133 -14.83 -8.72 -6.35
CA LYS A 133 -14.19 -9.62 -7.30
C LYS A 133 -12.89 -10.13 -6.70
N PHE A 134 -12.75 -11.45 -6.63
CA PHE A 134 -11.49 -12.07 -6.23
C PHE A 134 -10.51 -12.02 -7.40
N PHE A 135 -9.25 -11.77 -7.08
CA PHE A 135 -8.19 -11.89 -8.06
C PHE A 135 -7.88 -13.36 -8.28
N ASP A 136 -7.67 -13.72 -9.55
CA ASP A 136 -7.21 -15.05 -9.88
C ASP A 136 -5.80 -15.26 -9.33
N ASN A 137 -5.59 -16.43 -8.75
CA ASN A 137 -4.28 -16.86 -8.28
C ASN A 137 -3.54 -17.61 -9.41
N THR A 138 -3.67 -17.12 -10.65
CA THR A 138 -2.96 -17.67 -11.81
C THR A 138 -1.52 -17.20 -11.75
N MET A 139 -0.65 -18.11 -11.32
CA MET A 139 0.76 -18.12 -11.69
C MET A 139 0.97 -18.94 -12.96
#